data_AF-A0A2P9H2E8-F1
#
_entry.id   AF-A0A2P9H2E8-F1
#
_cell.length_a   1.000
_cell.length_b   1.000
_cell.length_c   1.000
_cell.angle_alpha   90.00
_cell.angle_beta   90.00
_cell.angle_gamma   90.00
#
_symmetry.space_group_name_H-M   'P 1'
#
loop_
_entity.id
_entity.type
_entity.pdbx_description
1 polymer ?
#
loop_
_entity_poly.entity_id
_entity_poly.type
_entity_poly.pdbx_seq_one_letter_code
_entity_poly.pdbx_strand_id
1 'polypeptide(L)' 'MAETLKDCRAVLVAGIGENPANTLTQAGIEPIEISGFIEPALAAVYSGRGLNEFKARRRGCGSKGQGCPGSGEGC' A
#
# COMPACT_ATOMS: atom_id res chain seq x y z
N MET A 1 -6.96 -2.46 -13.45
CA MET A 1 -6.42 -1.54 -12.42
C MET A 1 -4.94 -1.28 -12.64
N ALA A 2 -4.07 -2.29 -12.61
CA ALA A 2 -2.65 -2.08 -12.96
C ALA A 2 -2.46 -1.38 -14.32
N GLU A 3 -3.31 -1.68 -15.32
CA GLU A 3 -3.26 -1.05 -16.64
C GLU A 3 -3.48 0.46 -16.68
N THR A 4 -4.20 1.00 -15.71
CA THR A 4 -4.47 2.43 -15.59
C THR A 4 -3.35 3.17 -14.86
N LEU A 5 -2.49 2.45 -14.13
CA LEU A 5 -1.38 3.01 -13.34
C LEU A 5 -0.01 2.66 -13.94
N LYS A 6 0.05 2.19 -15.19
CA LYS A 6 1.30 1.76 -15.86
C LYS A 6 2.30 2.90 -16.03
N ASP A 7 1.84 4.16 -16.04
CA ASP A 7 2.71 5.35 -16.08
C ASP A 7 3.27 5.77 -14.71
N CYS A 8 2.80 5.14 -13.63
CA CYS A 8 3.22 5.46 -12.27
C CYS A 8 4.38 4.57 -11.81
N ARG A 9 5.46 5.19 -11.31
CA ARG A 9 6.59 4.47 -10.70
C ARG A 9 6.21 3.79 -9.37
N ALA A 10 5.34 4.41 -8.58
CA ALA A 10 4.94 3.93 -7.28
C ALA A 10 3.52 4.42 -6.95
N VAL A 11 2.82 3.67 -6.09
CA VAL A 11 1.46 4.00 -5.64
C VAL A 11 1.43 4.00 -4.12
N LEU A 12 1.04 5.13 -3.55
CA LEU A 12 0.90 5.33 -2.11
C LEU A 12 -0.52 4.91 -1.69
N VAL A 13 -0.62 3.96 -0.78
CA VAL A 13 -1.90 3.38 -0.35
C VAL A 13 -1.95 3.27 1.17
N ALA A 14 -3.13 3.38 1.77
CA ALA A 14 -3.29 3.20 3.22
C ALA A 14 -3.20 1.72 3.65
N GLY A 15 -3.49 0.80 2.73
CA GLY A 15 -3.36 -0.63 2.90
C GLY A 15 -3.59 -1.36 1.58
N ILE A 16 -2.90 -2.49 1.39
CA ILE A 16 -3.02 -3.30 0.18
C ILE A 16 -2.93 -4.80 0.49
N GLY A 17 -3.81 -5.59 -0.13
CA GLY A 17 -3.75 -7.05 -0.04
C GLY A 17 -2.58 -7.65 -0.84
N GLU A 18 -2.20 -8.89 -0.53
CA GLU A 18 -1.10 -9.59 -1.19
C GLU A 18 -1.29 -9.72 -2.72
N ASN A 19 -2.50 -10.04 -3.15
CA ASN A 19 -2.82 -10.28 -4.55
C ASN A 19 -2.72 -8.99 -5.40
N PRO A 20 -3.35 -7.86 -5.03
CA PRO A 20 -3.15 -6.60 -5.74
C PRO A 20 -1.71 -6.06 -5.62
N ALA A 21 -1.03 -6.26 -4.48
CA ALA A 21 0.38 -5.85 -4.33
C ALA A 21 1.31 -6.59 -5.31
N ASN A 22 1.13 -7.91 -5.43
CA ASN A 22 1.88 -8.72 -6.40
C ASN A 22 1.58 -8.29 -7.83
N THR A 23 0.31 -8.07 -8.17
CA THR A 23 -0.10 -7.63 -9.51
C THR A 23 0.55 -6.29 -9.90
N LEU A 24 0.58 -5.30 -8.99
CA LEU A 24 1.23 -4.01 -9.21
C LEU A 24 2.75 -4.17 -9.36
N THR A 25 3.37 -4.96 -8.49
CA THR A 25 4.82 -5.21 -8.54
C THR A 25 5.22 -5.88 -9.86
N GLN A 26 4.43 -6.85 -10.33
CA GLN A 26 4.64 -7.51 -11.63
C GLN A 26 4.45 -6.54 -12.81
N ALA A 27 3.62 -5.51 -12.64
CA ALA A 27 3.45 -4.44 -13.62
C ALA A 27 4.54 -3.35 -13.55
N GLY A 28 5.54 -3.49 -12.67
CA GLY A 28 6.63 -2.52 -12.49
C GLY A 28 6.27 -1.32 -11.60
N ILE A 29 5.14 -1.39 -10.90
CA ILE A 29 4.64 -0.33 -10.03
C ILE A 29 4.92 -0.72 -8.59
N GLU A 30 5.61 0.12 -7.82
CA GLU A 30 5.91 -0.15 -6.42
C GLU A 30 4.72 0.23 -5.50
N PRO A 31 4.02 -0.74 -4.87
CA PRO A 31 2.99 -0.41 -3.89
C PRO A 31 3.64 -0.05 -2.55
N ILE A 32 3.37 1.17 -2.07
CA ILE A 32 3.93 1.68 -0.82
C ILE A 32 2.79 1.94 0.16
N GLU A 33 2.75 1.13 1.21
CA GLU A 33 1.80 1.34 2.31
C GLU A 33 2.27 2.50 3.19
N ILE A 34 1.50 3.58 3.22
CA ILE A 34 1.74 4.75 4.07
C ILE A 34 0.62 4.95 5.09
N SER A 35 0.95 5.51 6.23
CA SER A 35 -0.01 5.96 7.24
C SER A 35 0.14 7.45 7.50
N GLY A 36 -0.97 8.15 7.68
CA GLY A 36 -1.00 9.59 7.90
C GLY A 36 -1.40 10.38 6.64
N PHE A 37 -0.99 11.65 6.57
CA PHE A 37 -1.35 12.56 5.49
C PHE A 37 -0.52 12.31 4.23
N ILE A 38 -1.14 12.50 3.06
CA ILE A 38 -0.50 12.31 1.76
C ILE A 38 0.56 13.38 1.48
N GLU A 39 0.36 14.63 1.91
CA GLU A 39 1.28 15.74 1.63
C GLU A 39 2.72 15.50 2.13
N PRO A 40 2.96 15.16 3.42
CA PRO A 40 4.32 14.90 3.90
C PRO A 40 4.91 13.62 3.30
N ALA A 41 4.07 12.60 3.02
CA ALA A 41 4.52 11.38 2.36
C ALA A 41 4.98 11.67 0.92
N LEU A 42 4.22 12.48 0.18
CA LEU A 42 4.56 12.89 -1.18
C LEU A 42 5.87 13.70 -1.20
N ALA A 43 6.03 14.63 -0.26
CA ALA A 43 7.27 15.38 -0.10
C ALA A 43 8.47 14.44 0.17
N ALA A 44 8.29 13.39 0.99
CA ALA A 44 9.34 12.41 1.26
C ALA A 44 9.69 11.55 0.04
N VAL A 45 8.71 11.18 -0.80
CA VAL A 45 8.94 10.49 -2.09
C VAL A 45 9.79 11.36 -3.01
N TYR A 46 9.37 12.61 -3.25
CA TYR A 46 10.03 13.49 -4.20
C TYR A 46 11.38 14.04 -3.71
N SER A 47 11.54 14.21 -2.40
CA SER A 47 12.79 14.70 -1.81
C SER A 47 13.84 13.61 -1.63
N GLY A 48 13.52 12.34 -1.92
CA GLY A 48 14.43 11.20 -1.72
C GLY A 48 14.76 10.91 -0.25
N ARG A 49 14.01 11.47 0.71
CA ARG A 49 14.25 11.27 2.15
C ARG A 49 13.83 9.88 2.66
N GLY A 50 13.24 9.06 1.80
CA GLY A 50 12.78 7.71 2.15
C GLY A 50 11.47 7.75 2.95
N LEU A 51 10.67 6.70 2.82
CA LEU A 51 9.31 6.66 3.38
C LEU A 51 9.25 5.88 4.70
N ASN A 52 10.39 5.63 5.34
CA ASN A 52 10.48 4.80 6.54
C ASN A 52 9.63 5.34 7.70
N GLU A 53 9.50 6.66 7.81
CA GLU A 53 8.68 7.33 8.83
C GLU A 53 7.18 7.18 8.57
N PHE A 54 6.79 7.03 7.30
CA PHE A 54 5.40 6.90 6.88
C PHE A 54 4.97 5.46 6.66
N LYS A 55 5.93 4.52 6.64
CA LYS A 55 5.69 3.11 6.36
C LYS A 55 4.63 2.57 7.32
N ALA A 56 3.49 2.18 6.75
CA ALA A 56 2.43 1.59 7.53
C ALA A 56 3.00 0.37 8.25
N ARG A 57 2.90 0.37 9.58
CA ARG A 57 3.28 -0.79 10.37
C ARG A 57 2.27 -1.87 10.04
N ARG A 58 2.68 -2.85 9.23
CA ARG A 58 1.88 -4.04 8.94
C ARG A 58 1.70 -4.81 10.25
N ARG A 59 0.69 -4.41 11.04
CA ARG A 59 0.12 -5.26 12.05
C ARG A 59 -0.62 -6.32 11.25
N GLY A 60 0.09 -7.39 10.91
CA GLY A 60 -0.60 -8.62 10.55
C GLY A 60 -1.65 -8.83 11.64
N CYS A 61 -2.89 -9.07 11.25
CA CYS A 61 -3.89 -9.61 12.15
C CYS A 61 -3.41 -11.02 12.55
N GLY A 62 -2.41 -11.06 13.44
CA GLY A 62 -1.58 -12.22 13.78
C GLY A 62 -1.56 -12.47 15.28
N SER A 63 -2.51 -11.89 16.01
CA SER A 63 -2.87 -12.34 17.35
C SER A 63 -4.10 -13.22 17.22
N LYS A 64 -3.86 -14.52 17.06
CA LYS A 64 -4.79 -15.64 17.34
C LYS A 64 -6.28 -15.36 17.10
N GLY A 65 -6.79 -15.79 15.94
CA GLY A 65 -8.19 -16.21 15.81
C GLY A 65 -9.19 -15.12 15.44
N GLN A 66 -9.00 -14.47 14.29
CA GLN A 66 -10.09 -14.07 13.38
C GLN A 66 -9.43 -13.53 12.12
N GLY A 67 -9.16 -14.42 11.16
CA GLY A 67 -9.23 -14.00 9.78
C GLY A 67 -10.64 -13.44 9.58
N CYS A 68 -10.76 -12.28 8.95
CA CYS A 68 -12.02 -11.85 8.39
C CYS A 68 -12.16 -12.64 7.07
N PRO A 69 -12.94 -13.74 7.01
CA PRO A 69 -13.35 -14.26 5.72
C PRO A 69 -14.24 -13.18 5.13
N GLY A 70 -13.68 -12.37 4.24
CA GLY A 70 -14.43 -11.33 3.54
C GLY A 70 -15.51 -11.98 2.66
N SER A 71 -16.64 -12.34 3.26
CA SER A 71 -17.93 -12.34 2.58
C SER A 71 -18.20 -10.87 2.31
N GLY A 72 -18.33 -10.47 1.04
CA GLY A 72 -18.32 -9.07 0.60
C GLY A 72 -19.52 -8.23 1.06
N GLU A 73 -19.73 -8.08 2.36
CA GLU A 73 -20.48 -6.99 2.96
C GLU A 73 -19.46 -5.92 3.31
N GLY A 74 -19.48 -4.84 2.53
CA GLY A 74 -18.47 -3.80 2.56
C GLY A 74 -18.38 -3.04 3.88
N CYS A 75 -17.29 -2.29 3.99
CA CYS A 75 -17.16 -1.12 4.85
C CYS A 75 -16.73 0.06 3.98
#